data_AF-A0A2P4SGX5-F1
#
_entry.id   AF-A0A2P4SGX5-F1
#
_cell.length_a   1.000
_cell.length_b   1.000
_cell.length_c   1.000
_cell.angle_alpha   90.00
_cell.angle_beta   90.00
_cell.angle_gamma   90.00
#
_symmetry.space_group_name_H-M   'P 1'
#
loop_
_entity.id
_entity.type
_entity.pdbx_description
1 polymer ?
#
loop_
_entity_poly.entity_id
_entity_poly.type
_entity_poly.pdbx_seq_one_letter_code
_entity_poly.pdbx_strand_id
1 'polypeptide(L)' 'MVCSKLPSPLDITAERVEKLMCVGAKTFDSLPPETQELKSAFLRCSSEETAPVIVFVSKMFAVDAKALPHNKPR' A
#
# COMPACT_ATOMS: atom_id res chain seq x y z
N MET A 1 -7.95 -24.68 -5.46
CA MET A 1 -8.48 -23.74 -4.45
C MET A 1 -7.38 -22.75 -4.07
N VAL A 2 -7.58 -21.46 -4.34
CA VAL A 2 -6.57 -20.39 -4.08
C VAL A 2 -6.65 -19.92 -2.63
N CYS A 3 -7.86 -19.73 -2.11
CA CYS A 3 -8.11 -19.31 -0.73
C CYS A 3 -7.59 -20.28 0.33
N SER A 4 -7.35 -21.55 -0.03
CA SER A 4 -6.77 -22.55 0.87
C SER A 4 -5.23 -22.59 0.82
N LYS A 5 -4.60 -21.90 -0.13
CA LYS A 5 -3.15 -21.90 -0.34
C LYS A 5 -2.51 -20.56 0.02
N LEU A 6 -3.27 -19.47 -0.12
CA LEU A 6 -2.80 -18.13 0.19
C LEU A 6 -3.20 -17.73 1.61
N PRO A 7 -2.31 -17.05 2.34
CA PRO A 7 -2.63 -16.51 3.66
C PRO A 7 -3.68 -15.41 3.56
N SER A 8 -4.35 -15.12 4.67
CA SER A 8 -5.20 -13.93 4.78
C SER A 8 -4.37 -12.67 4.56
N PRO A 9 -4.93 -11.59 3.97
CA PRO A 9 -4.27 -10.28 3.95
C PRO A 9 -3.96 -9.75 5.36
N LEU A 10 -4.73 -10.19 6.38
CA LEU A 10 -4.48 -9.87 7.80
C LEU A 10 -3.26 -10.60 8.38
N ASP A 11 -2.80 -11.67 7.73
CA ASP A 11 -1.66 -12.47 8.20
C ASP A 11 -0.33 -12.01 7.56
N ILE A 12 -0.28 -10.79 7.02
CA ILE A 12 0.95 -10.24 6.45
C ILE A 12 2.00 -10.06 7.55
N THR A 13 3.20 -10.60 7.31
CA THR A 13 4.28 -10.51 8.30
C THR A 13 4.89 -9.10 8.32
N ALA A 14 5.41 -8.69 9.48
CA ALA A 14 6.12 -7.42 9.63
C ALA A 14 7.28 -7.29 8.63
N GLU A 15 8.05 -8.37 8.40
CA GLU A 15 9.13 -8.41 7.41
C GLU A 15 8.62 -8.10 6.00
N ARG A 16 7.44 -8.63 5.62
CA ARG A 16 6.86 -8.38 4.30
C ARG A 16 6.33 -6.96 4.18
N VAL A 17 5.80 -6.38 5.25
CA VAL A 17 5.40 -4.96 5.31
C VAL A 17 6.62 -4.06 5.12
N GLU A 18 7.72 -4.31 5.82
CA GLU A 18 8.96 -3.52 5.67
C GLU A 18 9.50 -3.60 4.23
N LYS A 19 9.55 -4.79 3.64
CA LYS A 19 9.94 -4.98 2.24
C LYS A 19 9.02 -4.26 1.24
N LEU A 20 7.75 -4.06 1.56
CA LEU A 20 6.82 -3.30 0.73
C LEU A 20 7.03 -1.79 0.87
N MET A 21 7.34 -1.32 2.09
CA MET A 21 7.58 0.09 2.39
C MET A 21 8.95 0.58 1.89
N CYS A 22 9.92 -0.30 1.81
CA CYS A 22 11.27 0.01 1.37
C CYS A 22 11.49 -0.35 -0.11
N VAL A 23 11.83 0.65 -0.93
CA VAL A 23 12.22 0.43 -2.34
C VAL A 23 13.75 0.34 -2.43
N GLY A 24 14.25 -0.72 -3.06
CA GLY A 24 15.68 -0.93 -3.29
C GLY A 24 16.44 -1.35 -2.02
N ALA A 25 17.64 -0.81 -1.82
CA ALA A 25 18.54 -1.19 -0.71
C ALA A 25 18.32 -0.39 0.59
N LYS A 26 17.25 0.41 0.69
CA LYS A 26 16.98 1.20 1.90
C LYS A 26 16.46 0.31 3.01
N THR A 27 16.97 0.50 4.23
CA THR A 27 16.46 -0.16 5.43
C THR A 27 15.25 0.59 5.97
N PHE A 28 14.35 -0.12 6.65
CA PHE A 28 13.16 0.47 7.26
C PHE A 28 13.50 1.59 8.25
N ASP A 29 14.52 1.40 9.07
CA ASP A 29 14.96 2.36 10.10
C ASP A 29 15.51 3.67 9.49
N SER A 30 15.84 3.68 8.21
CA SER A 30 16.28 4.89 7.49
C SER A 30 15.12 5.78 7.03
N LEU A 31 13.87 5.29 7.11
CA LEU A 31 12.69 6.05 6.72
C LEU A 31 12.36 7.13 7.77
N PRO A 32 11.74 8.26 7.37
CA PRO A 32 11.24 9.25 8.33
C PRO A 32 10.29 8.63 9.36
N PRO A 33 10.25 9.14 10.61
CA PRO A 33 9.39 8.59 11.67
C PRO A 33 7.92 8.49 11.24
N GLU A 34 7.38 9.50 10.56
CA GLU A 34 6.00 9.53 10.08
C GLU A 34 5.72 8.42 9.06
N THR A 35 6.74 8.02 8.29
CA THR A 35 6.62 6.88 7.37
C THR A 35 6.69 5.55 8.12
N GLN A 36 7.54 5.44 9.13
CA GLN A 36 7.63 4.22 9.95
C GLN A 36 6.30 3.93 10.68
N GLU A 37 5.57 4.96 11.12
CA GLU A 37 4.25 4.83 11.76
C GLU A 37 3.23 4.10 10.88
N LEU A 38 3.33 4.23 9.55
CA LEU A 38 2.46 3.54 8.59
C LEU A 38 2.56 2.01 8.69
N LYS A 39 3.67 1.46 9.20
CA LYS A 39 3.84 0.00 9.41
C LYS A 39 2.69 -0.57 10.26
N SER A 40 2.24 0.18 11.26
CA SER A 40 1.12 -0.23 12.12
C SER A 40 -0.21 -0.30 11.37
N ALA A 41 -0.42 0.58 10.40
CA ALA A 41 -1.61 0.58 9.55
C ALA A 41 -1.59 -0.61 8.57
N PHE A 42 -0.43 -0.90 7.98
CA PHE A 42 -0.25 -2.10 7.14
C PHE A 42 -0.52 -3.39 7.90
N LEU A 43 0.02 -3.53 9.13
CA LEU A 43 -0.15 -4.74 9.93
C LEU A 43 -1.59 -4.94 10.40
N ARG A 44 -2.33 -3.87 10.71
CA ARG A 44 -3.76 -3.97 11.05
C ARG A 44 -4.62 -4.36 9.86
N CYS A 45 -4.25 -3.93 8.65
CA CYS A 45 -5.03 -4.12 7.42
C CYS A 45 -6.54 -3.81 7.63
N SER A 46 -6.81 -2.72 8.36
CA SER A 46 -8.17 -2.31 8.74
C SER A 46 -8.90 -1.67 7.56
N SER A 47 -10.21 -1.91 7.49
CA SER A 47 -11.13 -1.27 6.54
C SER A 47 -12.10 -0.30 7.24
N GLU A 48 -11.82 0.06 8.50
CA GLU A 48 -12.57 1.08 9.23
C GLU A 48 -12.53 2.43 8.52
N GLU A 49 -13.61 3.20 8.61
CA GLU A 49 -13.72 4.51 7.97
C GLU A 49 -12.68 5.53 8.47
N THR A 50 -12.17 5.34 9.69
CA THR A 50 -11.11 6.16 10.29
C THR A 50 -9.70 5.70 9.92
N ALA A 51 -9.54 4.53 9.30
CA ALA A 51 -8.24 4.03 8.91
C ALA A 51 -7.70 4.77 7.67
N PRO A 52 -6.38 5.03 7.59
CA PRO A 52 -5.81 5.68 6.42
C PRO A 52 -5.88 4.77 5.20
N VAL A 53 -6.25 5.33 4.04
CA VAL A 53 -6.23 4.62 2.76
C VAL A 53 -4.80 4.66 2.19
N ILE A 54 -4.15 3.49 2.13
CA ILE A 54 -2.78 3.34 1.62
C ILE A 54 -2.82 2.60 0.27
N VAL A 55 -2.20 3.18 -0.76
CA VAL A 55 -2.18 2.61 -2.12
C VAL A 55 -0.75 2.27 -2.53
N PHE A 56 -0.53 1.03 -2.96
CA PHE A 56 0.73 0.58 -3.55
C PHE A 56 0.57 0.46 -5.08
N VAL A 57 1.28 1.30 -5.83
CA VAL A 57 1.20 1.33 -7.29
C VAL A 57 2.40 0.59 -7.89
N SER A 58 2.17 -0.63 -8.38
CA SER A 58 3.19 -1.41 -9.11
C SER A 58 3.07 -1.28 -10.63
N LYS A 59 1.86 -1.05 -11.13
CA LYS A 59 1.55 -0.87 -12.54
C LYS A 59 0.27 -0.05 -12.67
N MET A 60 0.25 0.85 -13.64
CA MET A 60 -0.93 1.64 -13.99
C MET A 60 -1.50 1.17 -15.33
N PHE A 61 -2.81 1.33 -15.51
CA PHE A 61 -3.44 1.14 -16.81
C PHE A 61 -3.31 2.41 -17.65
N ALA A 62 -3.24 2.25 -18.98
CA ALA A 62 -3.35 3.38 -19.87
C ALA A 62 -4.76 3.98 -19.76
N VAL A 63 -4.83 5.30 -19.68
CA VAL A 63 -6.08 6.06 -19.59
C VAL A 63 -6.02 7.16 -20.65
N ASP A 64 -7.13 7.38 -21.36
CA ASP A 64 -7.24 8.50 -22.30
C ASP A 64 -7.03 9.82 -21.54
N ALA A 65 -6.20 10.71 -22.09
CA ALA A 65 -5.96 12.03 -21.52
C ALA A 65 -7.27 12.78 -21.20
N LYS A 66 -8.33 12.61 -22.00
CA LYS A 66 -9.65 13.23 -21.75
C LYS A 66 -10.34 12.75 -20.48
N ALA A 67 -10.02 11.55 -20.01
CA ALA A 67 -10.58 10.98 -18.79
C ALA A 67 -9.81 11.39 -17.51
N LEU A 68 -8.65 12.04 -17.65
CA LEU A 68 -7.89 12.54 -16.52
C LEU A 68 -8.71 13.58 -15.73
N PRO A 69 -8.66 13.59 -14.39
CA PRO A 69 -9.45 14.51 -13.56
C PRO A 69 -9.32 15.98 -13.96
N HIS A 70 -8.13 16.41 -14.37
CA HIS A 70 -7.86 17.79 -14.79
C HIS A 70 -8.54 18.19 -16.10
N ASN A 71 -8.84 17.22 -16.98
CA ASN A 71 -9.39 17.46 -18.31
C ASN A 71 -10.91 17.24 -18.38
N LYS A 72 -11.55 16.88 -17.25
CA LYS A 72 -13.00 16.75 -17.18
C LYS A 72 -13.64 18.14 -17.36
N PRO A 73 -14.71 18.26 -18.17
CA PRO A 73 -15.46 19.50 -18.25
C PRO A 73 -15.99 19.87 -16.86
N ARG A 74 -15.86 21.16 -16.50
CA ARG A 74 -16.33 21.72 -15.23
C ARG A 74 -17.85 21.67 -15.13
#